data_AF-A0A958IMN0-F1
#
_entry.id   AF-A0A958IMN0-F1
#
_cell.length_a   1.000
_cell.length_b   1.000
_cell.length_c   1.000
_cell.angle_alpha   90.00
_cell.angle_beta   90.00
_cell.angle_gamma   90.00
#
_symmetry.space_group_name_H-M   'P 1'
#
loop_
_entity.id
_entity.type
_entity.pdbx_description
1 polymer ?
#
loop_
_entity_poly.entity_id
_entity_poly.type
_entity_poly.pdbx_seq_one_letter_code
_entity_poly.pdbx_strand_id
1 'polypeptide(L)'
;MSSNKTETTVDDYILSQPEKVRTVLQQLRQMIKSAAPMAEEVISYKIPTYKHQGALVHFAAFPKHCSFIVVSKNILDRFKTELQPY
;
A
#
# COMPACT_ATOMS: atom_id res chain seq x y z
N MET A 1 25.40 -2.65 8.53
CA MET A 1 25.23 -1.17 8.52
C MET A 1 23.81 -0.88 8.08
N SER A 2 22.87 -0.75 9.02
CA SER A 2 21.48 -0.43 8.71
C SER A 2 21.38 1.08 8.54
N SER A 3 21.47 1.54 7.29
CA SER A 3 21.28 2.95 6.97
C SER A 3 19.83 3.33 7.28
N ASN A 4 19.63 4.22 8.26
CA ASN A 4 18.34 4.84 8.56
C ASN A 4 17.94 5.75 7.39
N LYS A 5 17.52 5.15 6.28
CA LYS A 5 16.94 5.86 5.15
C LYS A 5 15.49 6.15 5.51
N THR A 6 15.18 7.39 5.83
CA THR A 6 13.79 7.85 5.90
C THR A 6 13.17 7.61 4.53
N GLU A 7 12.17 6.73 4.48
CA GLU A 7 11.44 6.44 3.26
C GLU A 7 10.63 7.68 2.87
N THR A 8 11.22 8.51 2.01
CA THR A 8 10.58 9.74 1.52
C THR A 8 9.65 9.47 0.34
N THR A 9 9.80 8.31 -0.31
CA THR A 9 9.01 7.90 -1.48
C THR A 9 8.57 6.45 -1.37
N VAL A 10 7.58 6.06 -2.18
CA VAL A 10 7.13 4.65 -2.27
C VAL A 10 8.20 3.76 -2.91
N ASP A 11 9.04 4.30 -3.80
CA ASP A 11 10.20 3.57 -4.31
C ASP A 11 11.20 3.24 -3.19
N ASP A 12 11.50 4.21 -2.32
CA ASP A 12 12.35 3.98 -1.15
C ASP A 12 11.75 2.94 -0.21
N TYR A 13 10.44 3.00 0.02
CA TYR A 13 9.72 2.01 0.82
C TYR A 13 9.83 0.60 0.24
N ILE A 14 9.60 0.43 -1.07
CA ILE A 14 9.69 -0.88 -1.71
C ILE A 14 11.14 -1.41 -1.64
N LEU A 15 12.14 -0.55 -1.89
CA LEU A 15 13.54 -0.94 -1.85
C LEU A 15 14.02 -1.31 -0.44
N SER A 16 13.40 -0.76 0.62
CA SER A 16 13.73 -1.12 2.00
C SER A 16 13.25 -2.54 2.38
N GLN A 17 12.25 -3.07 1.67
CA GLN A 17 11.68 -4.38 1.97
C GLN A 17 12.59 -5.54 1.49
N PRO A 18 12.45 -6.75 2.08
CA PRO A 18 13.12 -7.95 1.58
C PRO A 18 12.77 -8.22 0.12
N GLU A 19 13.74 -8.69 -0.66
CA GLU A 19 13.60 -8.91 -2.11
C GLU A 19 12.36 -9.73 -2.49
N LYS A 20 12.07 -10.79 -1.71
CA LYS A 20 10.89 -11.65 -1.89
C LYS A 20 9.55 -10.91 -1.83
N VAL A 21 9.48 -9.74 -1.18
CA VAL A 21 8.26 -8.95 -0.99
C VAL A 21 8.16 -7.84 -2.03
N ARG A 22 9.29 -7.35 -2.57
CA ARG A 22 9.33 -6.19 -3.49
C ARG A 22 8.45 -6.40 -4.72
N THR A 23 8.52 -7.58 -5.33
CA THR A 23 7.72 -7.92 -6.52
C THR A 23 6.23 -7.76 -6.26
N VAL A 24 5.72 -8.27 -5.13
CA VAL A 24 4.30 -8.18 -4.78
C VAL A 24 3.89 -6.73 -4.52
N LEU A 25 4.72 -5.94 -3.85
CA LEU A 25 4.45 -4.53 -3.59
C LEU A 25 4.46 -3.69 -4.88
N GLN A 26 5.37 -4.00 -5.81
CA GLN A 26 5.40 -3.36 -7.12
C GLN A 26 4.15 -3.68 -7.92
N GLN A 27 3.72 -4.94 -7.93
CA GLN A 27 2.46 -5.34 -8.57
C GLN A 27 1.26 -4.60 -7.97
N LEU A 28 1.19 -4.52 -6.63
CA LEU A 28 0.12 -3.80 -5.94
C LEU A 28 0.11 -2.30 -6.28
N ARG A 29 1.29 -1.66 -6.27
CA ARG A 29 1.45 -0.26 -6.72
C ARG A 29 0.95 -0.05 -8.15
N GLN A 30 1.31 -0.93 -9.08
CA GLN A 30 0.86 -0.84 -10.47
C GLN A 30 -0.66 -1.00 -10.58
N MET A 31 -1.26 -1.96 -9.88
CA MET A 31 -2.71 -2.15 -9.86
C MET A 31 -3.43 -0.91 -9.33
N ILE A 32 -2.95 -0.31 -8.24
CA ILE A 32 -3.54 0.90 -7.67
C ILE A 32 -3.45 2.08 -8.66
N LYS A 33 -2.27 2.30 -9.26
CA LYS A 33 -2.07 3.38 -10.24
C LYS A 33 -2.92 3.20 -11.49
N SER A 34 -3.13 1.96 -11.94
CA SER A 34 -4.01 1.67 -13.07
C SER A 34 -5.48 1.89 -12.73
N ALA A 35 -5.92 1.52 -11.52
CA ALA A 35 -7.31 1.66 -11.08
C ALA A 35 -7.68 3.09 -10.69
N ALA A 36 -6.71 3.86 -10.17
CA ALA A 36 -6.87 5.25 -9.78
C ALA A 36 -5.75 6.14 -10.34
N PRO A 37 -5.73 6.43 -11.65
CA PRO A 37 -4.66 7.21 -12.30
C PRO A 37 -4.49 8.63 -11.76
N MET A 38 -5.55 9.19 -11.16
CA MET A 38 -5.56 10.53 -10.58
C MET A 38 -5.17 10.54 -9.09
N ALA A 39 -4.86 9.39 -8.49
CA ALA A 39 -4.42 9.34 -7.10
C ALA A 39 -2.95 9.78 -6.98
N GLU A 40 -2.69 10.66 -6.02
CA GLU A 40 -1.35 11.04 -5.63
C GLU A 40 -0.76 9.97 -4.71
N GLU A 41 0.47 9.57 -5.01
CA GLU A 41 1.23 8.59 -4.24
C GLU A 41 2.10 9.30 -3.19
N VAL A 42 1.89 8.99 -1.92
CA VAL A 42 2.61 9.61 -0.79
C VAL A 42 3.03 8.58 0.25
N ILE A 43 3.97 8.95 1.11
CA ILE A 43 4.24 8.24 2.36
C ILE A 43 3.48 8.93 3.50
N SER A 44 2.60 8.19 4.17
CA SER A 44 1.88 8.63 5.37
C SER A 44 1.94 7.52 6.41
N TYR A 45 2.12 7.85 7.69
CA TYR A 45 2.35 6.88 8.75
C TYR A 45 3.48 5.87 8.42
N LYS A 46 4.50 6.32 7.68
CA LYS A 46 5.62 5.49 7.16
C LYS A 46 5.21 4.36 6.22
N ILE A 47 4.05 4.45 5.57
CA ILE A 47 3.60 3.48 4.58
C ILE A 47 3.09 4.16 3.31
N PRO A 48 3.19 3.48 2.15
CA PRO A 48 2.57 3.91 0.91
C PRO A 48 1.08 4.16 1.06
N THR A 49 0.66 5.34 0.62
CA THR A 49 -0.71 5.84 0.70
C THR A 49 -1.09 6.50 -0.62
N TYR A 50 -2.27 6.17 -1.13
CA TYR A 50 -2.82 6.76 -2.34
C TYR A 50 -4.01 7.62 -1.98
N LYS A 51 -3.96 8.88 -2.40
CA LYS A 51 -5.00 9.87 -2.09
C LYS A 51 -5.58 10.49 -3.36
N HIS A 52 -6.90 10.61 -3.40
CA HIS A 52 -7.62 11.42 -4.38
C HIS A 52 -8.84 12.00 -3.67
N GLN A 53 -8.86 13.32 -3.45
CA GLN A 53 -9.88 14.00 -2.63
C GLN A 53 -10.02 13.41 -1.20
N GLY A 54 -8.96 12.79 -0.69
CA GLY A 54 -8.95 12.02 0.56
C GLY A 54 -8.10 10.75 0.41
N ALA A 55 -7.77 10.09 1.52
CA ALA A 55 -7.04 8.82 1.46
C ALA A 55 -7.97 7.71 0.93
N LEU A 56 -7.53 7.00 -0.10
CA LEU A 56 -8.28 5.89 -0.70
C LEU A 56 -7.85 4.58 -0.05
N VAL A 57 -6.55 4.28 -0.19
CA VAL A 57 -5.94 3.03 0.23
C VAL A 57 -4.52 3.24 0.71
N HIS A 58 -4.08 2.34 1.59
CA HIS A 58 -2.69 2.16 1.98
C HIS A 58 -2.26 0.74 1.63
N PHE A 59 -0.96 0.53 1.52
CA PHE A 59 -0.43 -0.83 1.62
C PHE A 59 0.82 -0.88 2.48
N ALA A 60 1.02 -2.01 3.14
CA ALA A 60 2.15 -2.22 4.02
C ALA A 60 2.66 -3.66 3.96
N ALA A 61 3.98 -3.82 4.05
CA ALA A 61 4.64 -5.10 4.21
C ALA A 61 4.72 -5.47 5.70
N PHE A 62 4.27 -6.67 6.03
CA PHE A 62 4.42 -7.31 7.32
C PHE A 62 5.29 -8.57 7.17
N PRO A 63 5.87 -9.10 8.26
CA PRO A 63 6.76 -10.26 8.17
C PRO A 63 6.16 -11.50 7.49
N LYS A 64 4.83 -11.67 7.57
CA LYS A 64 4.10 -12.84 7.06
C LYS A 64 3.16 -12.54 5.88
N HIS A 65 2.84 -11.29 5.60
CA HIS A 65 1.86 -10.92 4.59
C HIS A 65 2.06 -9.47 4.14
N CYS A 66 1.40 -9.07 3.05
CA CYS A 66 1.22 -7.67 2.69
C CYS A 66 -0.24 -7.30 2.98
N SER A 67 -0.47 -6.17 3.62
CA SER A 67 -1.82 -5.66 3.85
C SER A 67 -2.18 -4.64 2.78
N PHE A 68 -3.39 -4.78 2.25
CA PHE A 68 -4.06 -3.76 1.46
C PHE A 68 -5.18 -3.17 2.31
N ILE A 69 -5.06 -1.89 2.66
CA ILE A 69 -5.88 -1.25 3.69
C ILE A 69 -6.79 -0.23 3.00
N VAL A 70 -8.10 -0.46 3.06
CA VAL A 70 -9.10 0.45 2.51
C VAL A 70 -9.57 1.41 3.61
N VAL A 71 -9.53 2.72 3.32
CA VAL A 71 -9.87 3.76 4.31
C VAL A 71 -11.38 3.89 4.51
N SER A 72 -12.16 3.65 3.45
CA SER A 72 -13.61 3.80 3.48
C SER A 72 -14.29 2.59 4.15
N LYS A 73 -14.94 2.85 5.29
CA LYS A 73 -15.76 1.85 5.98
C LYS A 73 -16.89 1.32 5.10
N ASN A 74 -17.53 2.18 4.30
CA ASN A 74 -18.61 1.77 3.40
C ASN A 74 -18.14 0.71 2.38
N ILE A 75 -16.94 0.89 1.82
CA ILE A 75 -16.34 -0.08 0.89
C ILE A 75 -16.06 -1.39 1.63
N LEU A 76 -15.48 -1.33 2.84
CA LEU A 76 -15.23 -2.54 3.62
C LEU A 76 -16.53 -3.30 3.95
N ASP A 77 -17.59 -2.58 4.34
CA ASP A 77 -18.91 -3.17 4.61
C ASP A 77 -19.50 -3.83 3.36
N ARG A 78 -19.34 -3.20 2.19
CA ARG A 78 -19.80 -3.75 0.90
C ARG A 78 -19.11 -5.06 0.53
N PHE A 79 -17.80 -5.16 0.76
CA PHE A 79 -17.01 -6.35 0.42
C PHE A 79 -16.85 -7.34 1.58
N LYS A 80 -17.52 -7.11 2.71
CA LYS A 80 -17.35 -7.90 3.94
C LYS A 80 -17.51 -9.40 3.74
N THR A 81 -18.46 -9.82 2.91
CA THR A 81 -18.70 -11.25 2.62
C THR A 81 -17.57 -11.86 1.78
N GLU A 82 -17.10 -11.13 0.76
CA GLU A 82 -16.04 -11.58 -0.14
C GLU A 82 -14.66 -11.65 0.56
N LEU A 83 -14.47 -10.82 1.58
CA LEU A 83 -13.23 -10.74 2.36
C LEU A 83 -13.13 -11.73 3.52
N GLN A 84 -14.19 -12.48 3.85
CA GLN A 84 -14.18 -13.50 4.91
C GLN A 84 -13.00 -14.49 4.90
N PRO A 85 -12.50 -14.99 3.76
CA PRO A 85 -11.43 -15.99 3.74
C PRO A 85 -10.01 -15.42 3.92
N TYR A 86 -9.87 -14.09 4.05
CA TYR A 86 -8.58 -13.39 4.16
C TYR A 86 -8.41 -12.73 5.53
#